data_AF-A0A4S1M2T5-F1
#
_entry.id   AF-A0A4S1M2T5-F1
#
_cell.length_a   1.000
_cell.length_b   1.000
_cell.length_c   1.000
_cell.angle_alpha   90.00
_cell.angle_beta   90.00
_cell.angle_gamma   90.00
#
_symmetry.space_group_name_H-M   'P 1'
#
loop_
_entity.id
_entity.type
_entity.pdbx_description
1 polymer ?
#
loop_
_entity_poly.entity_id
_entity_poly.type
_entity_poly.pdbx_seq_one_letter_code
_entity_poly.pdbx_strand_id
1 'polypeptide(L)'
;MVTGSHTPTDCNGLKLSLHKKPFFGEDLQDLKTELQHSLAYPARPPGKRVSAPCIDAYVRAVLKDFVWEASAPLHVVWDFGSGPAALLAPLIQKHL
;
A
#
# COMPACT_ATOMS: atom_id res chain seq x y z
N MET A 1 -1.11 -6.13 0.72
CA MET A 1 -0.63 -5.12 1.69
C MET A 1 -1.08 -5.53 3.08
N VAL A 2 -0.18 -5.57 4.06
CA VAL A 2 -0.53 -5.77 5.48
C VAL A 2 -0.81 -4.42 6.09
N THR A 3 -2.03 -4.18 6.59
CA THR A 3 -2.44 -2.89 7.14
C THR A 3 -3.78 -2.98 7.89
N GLY A 4 -3.89 -2.28 9.03
CA GLY A 4 -5.17 -1.99 9.70
C GLY A 4 -5.96 -0.84 9.05
N SER A 5 -5.40 -0.18 8.06
CA SER A 5 -6.00 0.98 7.38
C SER A 5 -6.26 2.16 8.34
N HIS A 6 -7.47 2.25 8.90
CA HIS A 6 -7.88 3.32 9.83
C HIS A 6 -8.49 2.74 11.12
N THR A 7 -8.30 1.44 11.37
CA THR A 7 -8.79 0.78 12.57
C THR A 7 -7.92 1.12 13.78
N PRO A 8 -8.40 0.86 15.00
CA PRO A 8 -7.59 0.96 16.21
C PRO A 8 -6.26 0.18 16.13
N THR A 9 -5.30 0.56 16.97
CA THR A 9 -3.90 0.11 16.90
C THR A 9 -3.69 -1.38 17.17
N ASP A 10 -4.66 -2.04 17.81
CA ASP A 10 -4.68 -3.48 18.06
C ASP A 10 -5.20 -4.30 16.86
N CYS A 11 -5.74 -3.63 15.84
CA CYS A 11 -6.29 -4.27 14.65
C CYS A 11 -5.30 -4.25 13.47
N ASN A 12 -5.30 -5.33 12.68
CA ASN A 12 -4.54 -5.42 11.43
C ASN A 12 -5.34 -6.21 10.39
N GLY A 13 -4.85 -6.26 9.16
CA GLY A 13 -5.52 -6.96 8.08
C GLY A 13 -4.69 -7.07 6.82
N LEU A 14 -5.31 -7.66 5.79
CA LEU A 14 -4.72 -7.85 4.47
C LEU A 14 -5.60 -7.15 3.43
N LYS A 15 -5.00 -6.25 2.64
CA LYS A 15 -5.57 -5.81 1.36
C LYS A 15 -4.96 -6.67 0.26
N LEU A 16 -5.79 -7.40 -0.47
CA LEU A 16 -5.37 -8.35 -1.49
C LEU A 16 -5.66 -7.82 -2.89
N SER A 17 -4.75 -8.13 -3.81
CA SER A 17 -4.91 -7.85 -5.23
C SER A 17 -4.39 -9.04 -6.03
N LEU A 18 -5.11 -9.44 -7.06
CA LEU A 18 -4.72 -10.51 -7.97
C LEU A 18 -4.84 -9.98 -9.40
N HIS A 19 -3.80 -10.19 -10.23
CA HIS A 19 -3.75 -9.69 -11.61
C HIS A 19 -4.08 -8.20 -11.77
N LYS A 20 -3.53 -7.36 -10.88
CA LYS A 20 -3.76 -5.89 -10.84
C LYS A 20 -5.21 -5.48 -10.57
N LYS A 21 -6.07 -6.39 -10.12
CA LYS A 21 -7.45 -6.10 -9.70
C LYS A 21 -7.60 -6.29 -8.19
N PRO A 22 -8.50 -5.54 -7.53
CA PRO A 22 -8.89 -5.83 -6.15
C PRO A 22 -9.43 -7.26 -6.06
N PHE A 23 -9.14 -7.93 -4.95
CA PHE A 23 -9.69 -9.25 -4.63
C PHE A 23 -10.73 -9.08 -3.52
N PHE A 24 -11.99 -9.40 -3.80
CA PHE A 24 -13.14 -8.99 -2.97
C PHE A 24 -14.35 -9.92 -3.13
N GLY A 25 -15.37 -9.75 -2.28
CA GLY A 25 -16.65 -10.43 -2.45
C GLY A 25 -16.55 -11.95 -2.31
N GLU A 26 -17.10 -12.68 -3.27
CA GLU A 26 -17.11 -14.15 -3.30
C GLU A 26 -15.70 -14.73 -3.33
N ASP A 27 -14.76 -14.09 -4.03
CA ASP A 27 -13.35 -14.54 -4.09
C ASP A 27 -12.73 -14.68 -2.67
N LEU A 28 -13.09 -13.77 -1.74
CA LEU A 28 -12.63 -13.84 -0.35
C LEU A 28 -13.29 -14.99 0.44
N GLN A 29 -14.54 -15.32 0.14
CA GLN A 29 -15.24 -16.44 0.78
C GLN A 29 -14.71 -17.78 0.27
N ASP A 30 -14.37 -17.86 -1.01
CA ASP A 30 -13.75 -19.05 -1.60
C ASP A 30 -12.37 -19.29 -0.99
N LEU A 31 -11.54 -18.24 -0.90
CA LEU A 31 -10.24 -18.33 -0.22
C LEU A 31 -10.39 -18.80 1.24
N LYS A 32 -11.39 -18.29 1.98
CA LYS A 32 -11.68 -18.74 3.34
C LYS A 32 -12.00 -20.23 3.36
N THR A 33 -12.87 -20.69 2.46
CA THR A 33 -13.29 -22.10 2.37
C THR A 33 -12.11 -23.01 2.03
N GLU A 34 -11.27 -22.62 1.07
CA GLU A 34 -10.03 -23.33 0.74
C GLU A 34 -9.09 -23.42 1.95
N LEU A 35 -8.88 -22.32 2.68
CA LEU A 35 -8.02 -22.29 3.86
C LEU A 35 -8.54 -23.18 4.99
N GLN A 36 -9.85 -23.28 5.17
CA GLN A 36 -10.46 -24.18 6.16
C GLN A 36 -10.25 -25.66 5.81
N HIS A 37 -10.20 -26.00 4.53
CA HIS A 37 -9.99 -27.38 4.06
C HIS A 37 -8.51 -27.76 3.83
N SER A 38 -7.60 -26.77 3.78
CA SER A 38 -6.21 -26.97 3.34
C SER A 38 -5.18 -27.12 4.47
N LEU A 39 -5.61 -27.38 5.71
CA LEU A 39 -4.72 -27.64 6.86
C LEU A 39 -3.82 -28.89 6.71
N ALA A 40 -3.90 -29.63 5.60
CA ALA A 40 -3.22 -30.90 5.39
C ALA A 40 -2.17 -30.93 4.26
N TYR A 41 -1.89 -29.81 3.57
CA TYR A 41 -0.87 -29.84 2.51
C TYR A 41 0.55 -29.75 3.08
N PRO A 42 1.48 -30.62 2.66
CA PRO A 42 2.88 -30.48 3.03
C PRO A 42 3.41 -29.14 2.54
N ALA A 43 4.28 -28.52 3.35
CA ALA A 43 4.89 -27.24 3.02
C ALA A 43 5.51 -27.32 1.63
N ARG A 44 5.05 -26.46 0.72
CA ARG A 44 5.69 -26.30 -0.60
C ARG A 44 7.15 -25.88 -0.38
N PRO A 45 8.07 -26.25 -1.29
CA PRO A 45 9.42 -25.72 -1.26
C PRO A 45 9.39 -24.19 -1.14
N PRO A 46 10.21 -23.59 -0.27
CA PRO A 46 10.18 -22.16 -0.06
C PRO A 46 10.50 -21.42 -1.37
N GLY A 47 9.76 -20.33 -1.61
CA GLY A 47 10.06 -19.41 -2.69
C GLY A 47 11.33 -18.59 -2.43
N LYS A 48 11.63 -17.66 -3.34
CA LYS A 48 12.69 -16.66 -3.16
C LYS A 48 12.12 -15.38 -2.58
N ARG A 49 12.85 -14.76 -1.64
CA ARG A 49 12.54 -13.42 -1.11
C ARG A 49 13.49 -12.40 -1.71
N VAL A 50 12.95 -11.32 -2.27
CA VAL A 50 13.72 -10.19 -2.80
C VAL A 50 13.19 -8.90 -2.16
N SER A 51 14.09 -7.98 -1.83
CA SER A 51 13.71 -6.62 -1.42
C SER A 51 13.61 -5.74 -2.66
N ALA A 52 12.48 -5.04 -2.82
CA ALA A 52 12.24 -4.12 -3.94
C ALA A 52 11.66 -2.80 -3.40
N PRO A 53 12.51 -1.85 -2.97
CA PRO A 53 12.06 -0.53 -2.54
C PRO A 53 11.32 0.20 -3.67
N CYS A 54 10.14 0.76 -3.39
CA CYS A 54 9.27 1.36 -4.41
C CYS A 54 8.95 2.84 -4.20
N ILE A 55 9.37 3.45 -3.08
CA ILE A 55 9.02 4.83 -2.72
C ILE A 55 9.48 5.83 -3.79
N ASP A 56 10.74 5.78 -4.22
CA ASP A 56 11.25 6.74 -5.21
C ASP A 56 10.59 6.57 -6.59
N ALA A 57 10.32 5.32 -6.98
CA ALA A 57 9.61 5.01 -8.22
C ALA A 57 8.17 5.55 -8.18
N TYR A 58 7.51 5.43 -7.03
CA TYR A 58 6.18 5.97 -6.79
C TYR A 58 6.17 7.51 -6.84
N VAL A 59 7.08 8.17 -6.13
CA VAL A 59 7.18 9.65 -6.12
C VAL A 59 7.43 10.19 -7.53
N ARG A 60 8.37 9.59 -8.27
CA ARG A 60 8.60 9.95 -9.68
C ARG A 60 7.36 9.76 -10.56
N ALA A 61 6.62 8.67 -10.36
CA ALA A 61 5.41 8.41 -11.13
C ALA A 61 4.30 9.43 -10.84
N VAL A 62 4.11 9.80 -9.57
CA VAL A 62 3.12 10.81 -9.14
C VAL A 62 3.46 12.20 -9.67
N LEU A 63 4.73 12.58 -9.63
CA LEU A 63 5.18 13.92 -10.03
C LEU A 63 5.46 14.06 -11.54
N LYS A 64 5.36 12.97 -12.31
CA LYS A 64 5.81 12.92 -13.70
C LYS A 64 5.25 14.06 -14.56
N ASP A 65 3.96 14.32 -14.42
CA ASP A 65 3.23 15.32 -15.21
C ASP A 65 2.73 16.48 -14.32
N PHE A 66 3.23 16.57 -13.09
CA PHE A 66 2.87 17.64 -12.16
C PHE A 66 3.70 18.89 -12.46
N VAL A 67 3.02 20.00 -12.76
CA VAL A 67 3.63 21.30 -13.00
C VAL A 67 3.00 22.31 -12.04
N TRP A 68 3.83 22.96 -11.22
CA TRP A 68 3.42 24.04 -10.34
C TRP A 68 4.16 25.34 -10.70
N GLU A 69 3.44 26.45 -10.68
CA GLU A 69 4.02 27.77 -10.90
C GLU A 69 4.72 28.26 -9.63
N ALA A 70 6.06 28.31 -9.66
CA ALA A 70 6.87 28.78 -8.54
C ALA A 70 6.58 30.23 -8.11
N SER A 71 5.91 31.01 -8.96
CA SER A 71 5.45 32.38 -8.70
C SER A 71 4.27 32.46 -7.72
N ALA A 72 3.60 31.34 -7.45
CA ALA A 72 2.44 31.25 -6.56
C ALA A 72 2.71 30.25 -5.42
N PRO A 73 3.52 30.59 -4.41
CA PRO A 73 3.82 29.66 -3.32
C PRO A 73 2.56 29.31 -2.52
N LEU A 74 2.37 28.01 -2.23
CA LEU A 74 1.30 27.54 -1.35
C LEU A 74 1.82 27.33 0.06
N HIS A 75 1.05 27.77 1.04
CA HIS A 75 1.22 27.36 2.43
C HIS A 75 0.31 26.17 2.73
N VAL A 76 0.90 24.97 2.80
CA VAL A 76 0.16 23.70 2.97
C VAL A 76 0.46 23.09 4.34
N VAL A 77 -0.60 22.87 5.13
CA VAL A 77 -0.53 22.08 6.36
C VAL A 77 -0.86 20.63 6.04
N TRP A 78 -0.02 19.71 6.50
CA TRP A 78 -0.22 18.27 6.29
C TRP A 78 -0.42 17.57 7.64
N ASP A 79 -1.58 16.95 7.83
CA ASP A 79 -1.86 16.07 8.97
C ASP A 79 -1.95 14.62 8.48
N PHE A 80 -1.12 13.76 9.05
CA PHE A 80 -1.07 12.34 8.71
C PHE A 80 -1.66 11.43 9.77
N GLY A 81 -2.01 11.93 10.96
CA GLY A 81 -2.53 11.10 12.05
C GLY A 81 -1.67 9.86 12.37
N SER A 82 -0.34 9.98 12.26
CA SER A 82 0.65 8.87 12.36
C SER A 82 0.62 7.83 11.22
N GLY A 83 -0.12 8.08 10.15
CA GLY A 83 -0.23 7.20 8.99
C GLY A 83 1.02 7.20 8.09
N PRO A 84 1.16 6.17 7.24
CA PRO A 84 2.35 5.97 6.39
C PRO A 84 2.52 7.04 5.29
N ALA A 85 1.50 7.87 5.05
CA ALA A 85 1.60 9.01 4.13
C ALA A 85 2.69 10.02 4.53
N ALA A 86 3.02 10.10 5.83
CA ALA A 86 4.12 10.91 6.34
C ALA A 86 5.48 10.57 5.71
N LEU A 87 5.67 9.35 5.19
CA LEU A 87 6.89 8.93 4.48
C LEU A 87 7.06 9.62 3.12
N LEU A 88 5.95 10.04 2.50
CA LEU A 88 5.95 10.57 1.14
C LEU A 88 5.92 12.09 1.10
N ALA A 89 5.30 12.73 2.10
CA ALA A 89 5.06 14.17 2.06
C ALA A 89 6.32 15.03 1.95
N PRO A 90 7.42 14.79 2.69
CA PRO A 90 8.65 15.57 2.51
C PRO A 90 9.28 15.41 1.11
N LEU A 91 8.99 14.31 0.42
CA LEU A 91 9.47 14.07 -0.94
C LEU A 91 8.64 14.83 -1.97
N ILE A 92 7.33 14.92 -1.75
CA ILE A 92 6.39 15.63 -2.64
C ILE A 92 6.46 17.14 -2.43
N GLN A 93 6.52 17.61 -1.17
CA GLN A 93 6.51 19.04 -0.82
C GLN A 93 7.63 19.84 -1.50
N LYS A 94 8.77 19.21 -1.82
CA LYS A 94 9.89 19.87 -2.53
C LYS A 94 9.54 20.34 -3.95
N HIS A 95 8.41 19.90 -4.48
CA HIS A 95 7.94 20.22 -5.83
C HIS A 95 6.74 21.19 -5.82
N LEU A 96 6.28 21.61 -4.64
CA LEU A 96 5.26 22.64 -4.43
C LEU A 96 5.94 23.99 -4.12
#